data_AF-A0A6V7K0R0-F1
#
_entry.id   AF-A0A6V7K0R0-F1
#
_cell.length_a   1.000
_cell.length_b   1.000
_cell.length_c   1.000
_cell.angle_alpha   90.00
_cell.angle_beta   90.00
_cell.angle_gamma   90.00
#
_symmetry.space_group_name_H-M   'P 1'
#
loop_
_entity.id
_entity.type
_entity.pdbx_description
1 polymer ?
#
loop_
_entity_poly.entity_id
_entity_poly.type
_entity_poly.pdbx_seq_one_letter_code
_entity_poly.pdbx_strand_id
1 'polypeptide(L)'
;KWEDWIRKAYFARISLSATGYYKTPDVGYDFKTNSGLAYNYYSQGAACSEVEVDCLTGDHQVLRTDIVMDVGNSLNPAIDIGQVEGAFMQGLGLFTMEELIYGHDGTLYSKGPGAYKIPGFGDIPQEFNVSLLKDAGNPRAIFSSKAVGEPPLFLAASVFFAIKDAVNEARRESGIEGRFRMDSPATAATIRTACTDEILKK
;
A
#
# COMPACT_ATOMS: atom_id res chain seq x y z
N LYS A 1 -27.18 9.90 37.24
CA LYS A 1 -26.82 9.50 35.85
C LYS A 1 -26.16 10.70 35.15
N TRP A 2 -25.55 10.51 33.98
CA TRP A 2 -24.91 11.59 33.23
C TRP A 2 -25.86 12.79 32.98
N GLU A 3 -27.13 12.48 32.74
CA GLU A 3 -28.21 13.44 32.51
C GLU A 3 -28.46 14.35 33.73
N ASP A 4 -28.30 13.83 34.95
CA ASP A 4 -28.47 14.62 36.17
C ASP A 4 -27.34 15.64 36.33
N TRP A 5 -26.12 15.30 35.89
CA TRP A 5 -24.97 16.19 35.94
C TRP A 5 -25.09 17.31 34.91
N ILE A 6 -25.53 16.98 33.68
CA ILE A 6 -25.84 17.97 32.66
C ILE A 6 -26.88 18.97 33.18
N ARG A 7 -27.99 18.46 33.73
CA ARG A 7 -29.06 19.31 34.27
C ARG A 7 -28.58 20.21 35.41
N LYS A 8 -27.83 19.66 36.36
CA LYS A 8 -27.25 20.45 37.46
C LYS A 8 -26.29 21.53 36.96
N ALA A 9 -25.40 21.20 36.02
CA ALA A 9 -24.47 22.16 35.43
C ALA A 9 -25.19 23.28 34.66
N TYR A 10 -26.22 22.93 33.89
CA TYR A 10 -27.05 23.90 33.17
C TYR A 10 -27.75 24.88 34.13
N PHE A 11 -28.43 24.38 35.17
CA PHE A 11 -29.09 25.24 36.16
C PHE A 11 -28.08 26.07 36.98
N ALA A 12 -26.86 25.55 37.18
CA ALA A 12 -25.75 26.29 37.77
C ALA A 12 -25.08 27.29 36.81
N ARG A 13 -25.59 27.45 35.58
CA ARG A 13 -25.05 28.32 34.51
C ARG A 13 -23.58 28.02 34.17
N ILE A 14 -23.17 26.77 34.31
CA ILE A 14 -21.85 26.29 33.90
C ILE A 14 -21.91 26.02 32.39
N SER A 15 -20.99 26.60 31.62
CA SER A 15 -20.87 26.33 30.18
C SER A 15 -20.58 24.84 29.94
N LEU A 16 -21.35 24.23 29.05
CA LEU A 16 -21.16 22.85 28.59
C LEU A 16 -20.56 22.80 27.17
N SER A 17 -19.96 23.91 26.72
CA SER A 17 -19.21 23.99 25.47
C SER A 17 -17.73 24.17 25.79
N ALA A 18 -16.87 23.43 25.08
CA ALA A 18 -15.43 23.47 25.21
C ALA A 18 -14.77 23.34 23.84
N THR A 19 -13.56 23.89 23.70
CA THR A 19 -12.70 23.71 22.54
C THR A 19 -11.48 22.87 22.92
N GLY A 20 -11.03 22.02 21.99
CA GLY A 20 -9.81 21.22 22.14
C GLY A 20 -8.76 21.65 21.11
N TYR A 21 -7.48 21.63 21.48
CA TYR A 21 -6.36 21.98 20.60
C TYR A 21 -5.20 21.02 20.84
N TYR A 22 -4.56 20.58 19.76
CA TYR A 22 -3.36 19.74 19.79
C TYR A 22 -2.37 20.22 18.73
N LYS A 23 -1.09 20.26 19.10
CA LYS A 23 0.04 20.52 18.20
C LYS A 23 1.10 19.47 18.50
N THR A 24 1.55 18.75 17.47
CA THR A 24 2.64 17.79 17.61
C THR A 24 3.90 18.51 18.10
N PRO A 25 4.45 18.13 19.26
CA PRO A 25 5.66 18.74 19.79
C PRO A 25 6.89 18.26 19.00
N ASP A 26 7.99 19.01 19.10
CA ASP A 26 9.34 18.55 18.72
C ASP A 26 9.55 18.12 17.25
N VAL A 27 8.67 18.54 16.34
CA VAL A 27 8.83 18.36 14.89
C VAL A 27 9.34 19.66 14.26
N GLY A 28 10.44 19.56 13.53
CA GLY A 28 11.10 20.65 12.81
C GLY A 28 12.36 20.16 12.12
N TYR A 29 12.41 20.27 10.79
CA TYR A 29 13.53 19.83 9.96
C TYR A 29 14.07 21.00 9.13
N ASP A 30 15.38 21.18 9.14
CA ASP A 30 16.08 22.19 8.35
C ASP A 30 16.83 21.55 7.18
N PHE A 31 16.35 21.81 5.97
CA PHE A 31 16.95 21.32 4.72
C PHE A 31 18.33 21.91 4.42
N LYS A 32 18.69 23.08 4.97
CA LYS A 32 20.01 23.69 4.74
C LYS A 32 21.10 23.01 5.56
N THR A 33 20.77 22.62 6.79
CA THR A 33 21.71 21.98 7.71
C THR A 33 21.56 20.46 7.76
N ASN A 34 20.52 19.91 7.11
CA ASN A 34 20.18 18.49 7.11
C ASN A 34 20.03 17.93 8.54
N SER A 35 19.35 18.71 9.39
CA SER A 35 19.23 18.42 10.83
C SER A 35 17.82 18.67 11.35
N GLY A 36 17.48 18.05 12.49
CA GLY A 36 16.17 18.12 13.13
C GLY A 36 15.29 16.89 12.89
N LEU A 37 14.12 16.87 13.51
CA LEU A 37 13.17 15.77 13.44
C LEU A 37 12.06 16.11 12.44
N ALA A 38 12.05 15.43 11.29
CA ALA A 38 11.00 15.60 10.28
C ALA A 38 9.67 14.91 10.66
N TYR A 39 9.74 13.82 11.43
CA TYR A 39 8.61 12.97 11.76
C TYR A 39 8.54 12.68 13.26
N ASN A 40 7.32 12.56 13.80
CA ASN A 40 7.11 12.26 15.22
C ASN A 40 7.37 10.78 15.57
N TYR A 41 7.02 9.88 14.65
CA TYR A 41 7.29 8.43 14.72
C TYR A 41 7.26 7.84 13.31
N TYR A 42 7.66 6.56 13.19
CA TYR A 42 7.64 5.82 11.93
C TYR A 42 6.68 4.63 12.02
N SER A 43 6.01 4.35 10.91
CA SER A 43 5.25 3.12 10.71
C SER A 43 6.18 2.06 10.12
N GLN A 44 5.99 0.80 10.51
CA GLN A 44 6.83 -0.32 10.08
C GLN A 44 5.94 -1.47 9.64
N GLY A 45 6.38 -2.23 8.66
CA GLY A 45 5.64 -3.39 8.19
C GLY A 45 6.44 -4.17 7.16
N ALA A 46 6.02 -5.40 6.92
CA ALA A 46 6.59 -6.27 5.91
C ALA A 46 5.46 -7.03 5.21
N ALA A 47 5.67 -7.32 3.93
CA ALA A 47 4.80 -8.18 3.14
C ALA A 47 5.61 -9.20 2.35
N CYS A 48 5.05 -10.39 2.18
CA CYS A 48 5.53 -11.44 1.31
C CYS A 48 4.39 -11.81 0.37
N SER A 49 4.67 -11.86 -0.93
CA SER A 49 3.68 -12.22 -1.94
C SER A 49 4.23 -13.29 -2.88
N GLU A 50 3.35 -14.15 -3.33
CA GLU A 50 3.60 -15.24 -4.27
C GLU A 50 2.70 -15.06 -5.49
N VAL A 51 3.24 -15.27 -6.68
CA VAL A 51 2.52 -15.10 -7.95
C VAL A 51 2.80 -16.24 -8.91
N GLU A 52 1.85 -16.51 -9.79
CA GLU A 52 2.03 -17.35 -10.97
C GLU A 52 1.90 -16.49 -12.22
N VAL A 53 2.84 -16.62 -13.17
CA VAL A 53 2.88 -15.83 -14.41
C VAL A 53 2.74 -16.74 -15.62
N ASP A 54 1.79 -16.43 -16.49
CA ASP A 54 1.69 -17.04 -17.81
C ASP A 54 2.67 -16.35 -18.77
N CYS A 55 3.76 -17.04 -19.11
CA CYS A 55 4.81 -16.50 -19.96
C CYS A 55 4.38 -16.28 -21.42
N LEU A 56 3.28 -16.91 -21.88
CA LEU A 56 2.79 -16.80 -23.26
C LEU A 56 1.84 -15.63 -23.45
N THR A 57 1.11 -15.22 -22.41
CA THR A 57 0.14 -14.12 -22.45
C THR A 57 0.61 -12.89 -21.67
N GLY A 58 1.46 -13.07 -20.67
CA GLY A 58 1.86 -12.06 -19.69
C GLY A 58 0.86 -11.88 -18.56
N ASP A 59 -0.23 -12.65 -18.53
CA ASP A 59 -1.17 -12.62 -17.42
C ASP A 59 -0.53 -13.17 -16.14
N HIS A 60 -1.08 -12.81 -14.98
CA HIS A 60 -0.59 -13.31 -13.69
C HIS A 60 -1.69 -13.42 -12.65
N GLN A 61 -1.48 -14.31 -11.69
CA GLN A 61 -2.34 -14.44 -10.51
C GLN A 61 -1.52 -14.27 -9.24
N VAL A 62 -2.07 -13.55 -8.27
CA VAL A 62 -1.48 -13.47 -6.93
C VAL A 62 -2.02 -14.63 -6.09
N LEU A 63 -1.16 -15.63 -5.84
CA LEU A 63 -1.55 -16.85 -5.13
C LEU A 63 -1.74 -16.56 -3.65
N ARG A 64 -0.81 -15.81 -3.06
CA ARG A 64 -0.79 -15.55 -1.63
C ARG A 64 -0.12 -14.23 -1.30
N THR A 65 -0.62 -13.56 -0.27
CA THR A 65 0.06 -12.43 0.39
C THR A 65 -0.07 -12.54 1.89
N ASP A 66 1.05 -12.42 2.61
CA ASP A 66 1.10 -12.29 4.06
C ASP A 66 1.65 -10.90 4.44
N ILE A 67 0.92 -10.17 5.29
CA ILE A 67 1.29 -8.83 5.77
C ILE A 67 1.40 -8.84 7.29
N VAL A 68 2.48 -8.25 7.81
CA VAL A 68 2.60 -7.88 9.23
C VAL A 68 2.82 -6.37 9.32
N MET A 69 1.94 -5.68 10.04
CA MET A 69 1.97 -4.22 10.17
C MET A 69 2.06 -3.77 11.64
N ASP A 70 2.99 -2.87 11.94
CA ASP A 70 3.11 -2.20 13.23
C ASP A 70 2.23 -0.94 13.25
N VAL A 71 1.06 -1.09 13.87
CA VAL A 71 0.08 -0.01 14.11
C VAL A 71 0.08 0.47 15.56
N GLY A 72 1.09 0.09 16.35
CA GLY A 72 1.11 0.25 17.79
C GLY A 72 -0.09 -0.41 18.47
N ASN A 73 -0.62 0.24 19.50
CA ASN A 73 -1.87 -0.19 20.13
C ASN A 73 -3.04 0.37 19.31
N SER A 74 -3.55 -0.46 18.39
CA SER A 74 -4.68 -0.12 17.53
C SER A 74 -5.87 0.44 18.32
N LEU A 75 -6.42 1.56 17.85
CA LEU A 75 -7.64 2.15 18.41
C LEU A 75 -8.87 1.33 18.05
N ASN A 76 -8.89 0.81 16.82
CA ASN A 76 -9.93 -0.08 16.31
C ASN A 76 -9.31 -1.06 15.30
N PRO A 77 -9.02 -2.30 15.71
CA PRO A 77 -8.36 -3.28 14.85
C PRO A 77 -9.10 -3.56 13.55
N ALA A 78 -10.44 -3.52 13.54
CA ALA A 78 -11.21 -3.78 12.33
C ALA A 78 -11.03 -2.69 11.27
N ILE A 79 -10.95 -1.42 11.70
CA ILE A 79 -10.68 -0.30 10.78
C ILE A 79 -9.24 -0.36 10.29
N ASP A 80 -8.29 -0.62 11.20
CA ASP A 80 -6.88 -0.62 10.84
C ASP A 80 -6.54 -1.77 9.87
N ILE A 81 -7.14 -2.95 10.06
CA ILE A 81 -7.01 -4.06 9.09
C ILE A 81 -7.59 -3.66 7.73
N GLY A 82 -8.78 -3.07 7.68
CA GLY A 82 -9.37 -2.61 6.42
C GLY A 82 -8.54 -1.54 5.71
N GLN A 83 -7.84 -0.68 6.47
CA GLN A 83 -6.88 0.27 5.89
C GLN A 83 -5.66 -0.44 5.30
N VAL A 84 -5.11 -1.44 5.99
CA VAL A 84 -3.99 -2.25 5.47
C VAL A 84 -4.38 -2.95 4.16
N GLU A 85 -5.52 -3.62 4.13
CA GLU A 85 -6.03 -4.32 2.95
C GLU A 85 -6.30 -3.35 1.80
N GLY A 86 -7.01 -2.24 2.08
CA GLY A 86 -7.35 -1.25 1.06
C GLY A 86 -6.13 -0.57 0.45
N ALA A 87 -5.18 -0.15 1.28
CA ALA A 87 -3.94 0.48 0.83
C ALA A 87 -3.08 -0.51 0.05
N PHE A 88 -2.95 -1.76 0.52
CA PHE A 88 -2.24 -2.81 -0.23
C PHE A 88 -2.86 -3.03 -1.61
N MET A 89 -4.19 -3.14 -1.72
CA MET A 89 -4.84 -3.30 -3.02
C MET A 89 -4.64 -2.09 -3.93
N GLN A 90 -4.66 -0.86 -3.41
CA GLN A 90 -4.30 0.33 -4.21
C GLN A 90 -2.85 0.27 -4.72
N GLY A 91 -1.92 -0.19 -3.87
CA GLY A 91 -0.54 -0.42 -4.26
C GLY A 91 -0.41 -1.51 -5.33
N LEU A 92 -1.19 -2.60 -5.22
CA LEU A 92 -1.22 -3.68 -6.21
C LEU A 92 -1.60 -3.12 -7.58
N GLY A 93 -2.67 -2.32 -7.62
CA GLY A 93 -3.08 -1.59 -8.83
C GLY A 93 -1.94 -0.73 -9.39
N LEU A 94 -1.36 0.14 -8.57
CA LEU A 94 -0.24 1.03 -8.94
C LEU A 94 0.94 0.28 -9.57
N PHE A 95 1.29 -0.90 -9.04
CA PHE A 95 2.47 -1.62 -9.49
C PHE A 95 2.23 -2.62 -10.62
N THR A 96 0.98 -3.02 -10.89
CA THR A 96 0.71 -4.14 -11.81
C THR A 96 -0.34 -3.86 -12.89
N MET A 97 -1.29 -2.94 -12.67
CA MET A 97 -2.47 -2.80 -13.54
C MET A 97 -2.74 -1.37 -14.01
N GLU A 98 -2.58 -0.39 -13.12
CA GLU A 98 -3.03 0.99 -13.33
C GLU A 98 -2.06 1.76 -14.23
N GLU A 99 -2.36 1.79 -15.53
CA GLU A 99 -1.57 2.51 -16.54
C GLU A 99 -2.28 3.76 -17.07
N LEU A 100 -1.58 4.89 -17.04
CA LEU A 100 -2.02 6.13 -17.68
C LEU A 100 -1.41 6.24 -19.08
N ILE A 101 -2.26 6.18 -20.10
CA ILE A 101 -1.82 6.22 -21.50
C ILE A 101 -2.06 7.62 -22.07
N TYR A 102 -1.00 8.24 -22.57
CA TYR A 102 -1.04 9.58 -23.17
C TYR A 102 -0.68 9.52 -24.66
N GLY A 103 -1.40 10.28 -25.47
CA GLY A 103 -1.05 10.55 -26.86
C GLY A 103 0.22 11.41 -26.97
N HIS A 104 0.80 11.46 -28.18
CA HIS A 104 2.01 12.25 -28.44
C HIS A 104 1.76 13.77 -28.28
N ASP A 105 0.50 14.19 -28.36
CA ASP A 105 0.01 15.54 -28.12
C ASP A 105 -0.26 15.84 -26.63
N GLY A 106 -0.03 14.87 -25.74
CA GLY A 106 -0.33 14.97 -24.31
C GLY A 106 -1.79 14.65 -23.95
N THR A 107 -2.63 14.23 -24.91
CA THR A 107 -4.02 13.88 -24.61
C THR A 107 -4.10 12.57 -23.83
N LEU A 108 -4.76 12.57 -22.66
CA LEU A 108 -5.03 11.34 -21.90
C LEU A 108 -6.03 10.44 -22.64
N TYR A 109 -5.63 9.19 -22.92
CA TYR A 109 -6.46 8.18 -23.58
C TYR A 109 -7.16 7.24 -22.60
N SER A 110 -6.54 6.93 -21.45
CA SER A 110 -7.11 6.07 -20.41
C SER A 110 -8.20 6.76 -19.58
N LYS A 111 -9.23 7.28 -20.24
CA LYS A 111 -10.35 7.99 -19.61
C LYS A 111 -11.44 7.01 -19.18
N GLY A 112 -11.64 6.90 -17.87
CA GLY A 112 -12.70 6.11 -17.25
C GLY A 112 -12.40 4.61 -17.15
N PRO A 113 -13.29 3.85 -16.49
CA PRO A 113 -13.04 2.45 -16.10
C PRO A 113 -12.95 1.47 -17.28
N GLY A 114 -13.38 1.89 -18.47
CA GLY A 114 -13.22 1.10 -19.70
C GLY A 114 -11.74 0.95 -20.10
N ALA A 115 -10.93 1.98 -19.86
CA ALA A 115 -9.54 2.06 -20.29
C ALA A 115 -8.54 2.16 -19.13
N TYR A 116 -8.95 2.67 -17.96
CA TYR A 116 -8.16 2.66 -16.73
C TYR A 116 -8.67 1.55 -15.80
N LYS A 117 -7.83 0.58 -15.49
CA LYS A 117 -8.22 -0.63 -14.74
C LYS A 117 -7.65 -0.59 -13.33
N ILE A 118 -8.54 -0.37 -12.36
CA ILE A 118 -8.24 -0.60 -10.95
C ILE A 118 -8.41 -2.08 -10.62
N PRO A 119 -7.79 -2.58 -9.53
CA PRO A 119 -8.02 -3.93 -9.04
C PRO A 119 -9.51 -4.20 -8.77
N GLY A 120 -10.00 -5.30 -9.33
CA GLY A 120 -11.32 -5.86 -9.09
C GLY A 120 -11.27 -7.02 -8.09
N PHE A 121 -12.41 -7.70 -7.92
CA PHE A 121 -12.53 -8.82 -6.98
C PHE A 121 -11.65 -10.03 -7.36
N GLY A 122 -11.34 -10.21 -8.63
CA GLY A 122 -10.51 -11.33 -9.12
C GLY A 122 -9.01 -11.11 -8.94
N ASP A 123 -8.58 -9.88 -8.66
CA ASP A 123 -7.16 -9.51 -8.55
C ASP A 123 -6.65 -9.59 -7.10
N ILE A 124 -7.54 -9.85 -6.15
CA ILE A 124 -7.21 -10.03 -4.73
C ILE A 124 -6.40 -11.33 -4.57
N PRO A 125 -5.33 -11.35 -3.74
CA PRO A 125 -4.60 -12.58 -3.44
C PRO A 125 -5.54 -13.71 -2.99
N GLN A 126 -5.38 -14.92 -3.54
CA GLN A 126 -6.27 -16.05 -3.20
C GLN A 126 -6.21 -16.39 -1.70
N GLU A 127 -5.00 -16.39 -1.14
CA GLU A 127 -4.77 -16.37 0.31
C GLU A 127 -4.27 -14.98 0.73
N PHE A 128 -5.08 -14.25 1.51
CA PHE A 128 -4.71 -12.91 1.98
C PHE A 128 -4.72 -12.82 3.51
N ASN A 129 -3.52 -12.83 4.11
CA ASN A 129 -3.34 -12.83 5.56
C ASN A 129 -2.80 -11.48 6.05
N VAL A 130 -3.52 -10.83 6.96
CA VAL A 130 -3.08 -9.58 7.60
C VAL A 130 -2.98 -9.76 9.10
N SER A 131 -1.82 -9.43 9.65
CA SER A 131 -1.53 -9.47 11.09
C SER A 131 -1.02 -8.14 11.60
N LEU A 132 -1.48 -7.73 12.78
CA LEU A 132 -0.99 -6.55 13.48
C LEU A 132 0.08 -6.95 14.50
N LEU A 133 1.21 -6.23 14.52
CA LEU A 133 2.31 -6.50 15.44
C LEU A 133 1.84 -6.29 16.89
N LYS A 134 2.04 -7.30 17.73
CA LYS A 134 1.68 -7.25 19.16
C LYS A 134 2.76 -6.54 19.96
N ASP A 135 2.36 -5.96 21.10
CA ASP A 135 3.25 -5.36 22.09
C ASP A 135 4.15 -4.22 21.55
N ALA A 136 3.64 -3.45 20.57
CA ALA A 136 4.37 -2.40 19.85
C ALA A 136 3.92 -0.96 20.18
N GLY A 137 3.46 -0.71 21.41
CA GLY A 137 2.87 0.57 21.82
C GLY A 137 3.76 1.79 21.54
N ASN A 138 3.15 2.88 21.04
CA ASN A 138 3.82 4.13 20.72
C ASN A 138 3.53 5.26 21.73
N PRO A 139 4.41 5.55 22.70
CA PRO A 139 4.11 6.52 23.76
C PRO A 139 3.93 7.97 23.27
N ARG A 140 4.26 8.28 22.01
CA ARG A 140 4.17 9.63 21.41
C ARG A 140 2.81 9.94 20.80
N ALA A 141 1.89 8.98 20.78
CA ALA A 141 0.58 9.11 20.16
C ALA A 141 -0.55 8.72 21.13
N ILE A 142 -1.76 9.15 20.79
CA ILE A 142 -2.94 8.90 21.61
C ILE A 142 -3.17 7.39 21.81
N PHE A 143 -3.37 6.98 23.07
CA PHE A 143 -3.55 5.57 23.46
C PHE A 143 -2.50 4.60 22.91
N SER A 144 -1.30 5.09 22.65
CA SER A 144 -0.19 4.31 22.10
C SER A 144 -0.38 3.80 20.66
N SER A 145 -1.24 4.43 19.87
CA SER A 145 -1.53 4.04 18.47
C SER A 145 -0.51 4.56 17.45
N LYS A 146 -0.61 4.08 16.21
CA LYS A 146 0.10 4.64 15.04
C LYS A 146 -0.88 4.79 13.87
N ALA A 147 -0.58 5.72 12.98
CA ALA A 147 -1.32 5.88 11.73
C ALA A 147 -1.04 4.70 10.76
N VAL A 148 -2.08 4.28 10.03
CA VAL A 148 -2.06 3.08 9.18
C VAL A 148 -2.50 3.33 7.73
N GLY A 149 -3.05 4.50 7.39
CA GLY A 149 -3.69 4.71 6.08
C GLY A 149 -2.76 4.60 4.87
N GLU A 150 -1.65 5.32 4.86
CA GLU A 150 -0.72 5.36 3.72
C GLU A 150 0.37 4.27 3.73
N PRO A 151 1.00 3.92 4.87
CA PRO A 151 2.17 3.03 4.89
C PRO A 151 2.01 1.66 4.19
N PRO A 152 0.87 0.96 4.28
CA PRO A 152 0.71 -0.36 3.68
C PRO A 152 0.67 -0.36 2.16
N LEU A 153 0.47 0.79 1.50
CA LEU A 153 0.42 0.89 0.04
C LEU A 153 1.70 0.38 -0.62
N PHE A 154 2.86 0.75 -0.08
CA PHE A 154 4.15 0.34 -0.66
C PHE A 154 4.41 -1.17 -0.49
N LEU A 155 3.76 -1.84 0.46
CA LEU A 155 3.95 -3.28 0.68
C LEU A 155 3.55 -4.12 -0.53
N ALA A 156 2.65 -3.62 -1.39
CA ALA A 156 2.27 -4.27 -2.64
C ALA A 156 3.40 -4.32 -3.69
N ALA A 157 4.51 -3.58 -3.49
CA ALA A 157 5.71 -3.77 -4.30
C ALA A 157 6.26 -5.20 -4.19
N SER A 158 5.93 -5.94 -3.12
CA SER A 158 6.22 -7.38 -3.01
C SER A 158 5.65 -8.18 -4.19
N VAL A 159 4.44 -7.88 -4.67
CA VAL A 159 3.83 -8.51 -5.84
C VAL A 159 4.63 -8.19 -7.10
N PHE A 160 5.01 -6.92 -7.31
CA PHE A 160 5.85 -6.51 -8.43
C PHE A 160 7.19 -7.26 -8.47
N PHE A 161 7.84 -7.41 -7.32
CA PHE A 161 9.11 -8.13 -7.24
C PHE A 161 8.93 -9.64 -7.39
N ALA A 162 7.81 -10.22 -6.92
CA ALA A 162 7.49 -11.62 -7.17
C ALA A 162 7.27 -11.90 -8.67
N ILE A 163 6.55 -11.01 -9.38
CA ILE A 163 6.42 -11.08 -10.85
C ILE A 163 7.80 -10.98 -11.50
N LYS A 164 8.64 -10.04 -11.04
CA LYS A 164 9.99 -9.86 -11.57
C LYS A 164 10.84 -11.12 -11.41
N ASP A 165 10.71 -11.81 -10.28
CA ASP A 165 11.42 -13.05 -10.01
C ASP A 165 10.96 -14.18 -10.93
N ALA A 166 9.64 -14.35 -11.10
CA ALA A 166 9.07 -15.32 -12.05
C ALA A 166 9.53 -15.05 -13.50
N VAL A 167 9.53 -13.80 -13.94
CA VAL A 167 10.05 -13.40 -15.27
C VAL A 167 11.55 -13.67 -15.38
N ASN A 168 12.32 -13.43 -14.31
CA ASN A 168 13.75 -13.73 -14.30
C ASN A 168 14.02 -15.22 -14.50
N GLU A 169 13.21 -16.07 -13.86
CA GLU A 169 13.29 -17.52 -14.03
C GLU A 169 12.96 -17.95 -15.47
N ALA A 170 11.86 -17.44 -16.04
CA ALA A 170 11.49 -17.73 -17.43
C ALA A 170 12.60 -17.31 -18.43
N ARG A 171 13.27 -16.19 -18.17
CA ARG A 171 14.42 -15.75 -18.99
C ARG A 171 15.62 -16.68 -18.86
N ARG A 172 15.88 -17.19 -17.66
CA ARG A 172 16.96 -18.15 -17.39
C ARG A 172 16.72 -19.46 -18.14
N GLU A 173 15.49 -19.97 -18.15
CA GLU A 173 15.11 -21.16 -18.93
C GLU A 173 15.33 -20.96 -20.45
N SER A 174 15.08 -19.75 -20.96
CA SER A 174 15.37 -19.35 -22.34
C SER A 174 16.87 -19.07 -22.63
N GLY A 175 17.76 -19.29 -21.65
CA GLY A 175 19.21 -19.08 -21.79
C GLY A 175 19.63 -17.60 -21.78
N ILE A 176 18.79 -16.70 -21.26
CA ILE A 176 19.08 -15.27 -21.16
C ILE A 176 19.44 -14.93 -19.72
N GLU A 177 20.70 -14.60 -19.50
CA GLU A 177 21.22 -14.26 -18.18
C GLU A 177 21.44 -12.75 -18.00
N GLY A 178 21.59 -12.32 -16.74
CA GLY A 178 21.94 -10.95 -16.38
C GLY A 178 20.75 -10.10 -15.96
N ARG A 179 21.05 -8.86 -15.57
CA ARG A 179 20.03 -7.93 -15.08
C ARG A 179 19.15 -7.46 -16.24
N PHE A 180 17.85 -7.46 -16.02
CA PHE A 180 16.89 -6.81 -16.91
C PHE A 180 16.14 -5.70 -16.20
N ARG A 181 15.70 -4.72 -16.99
CA ARG A 181 14.87 -3.61 -16.54
C ARG A 181 13.40 -4.01 -16.71
N MET A 182 12.61 -3.79 -15.67
CA MET A 182 11.16 -3.91 -15.69
C MET A 182 10.65 -2.65 -14.98
N ASP A 183 9.89 -1.84 -15.69
CA ASP A 183 9.33 -0.59 -15.17
C ASP A 183 7.95 -0.87 -14.55
N SER A 184 7.53 -0.03 -13.61
CA SER A 184 6.17 -0.04 -13.06
C SER A 184 5.26 0.81 -13.95
N PRO A 185 4.00 0.39 -14.19
CA PRO A 185 3.39 -0.88 -13.76
C PRO A 185 3.86 -2.09 -14.57
N ALA A 186 4.01 -3.25 -13.90
CA ALA A 186 4.26 -4.55 -14.52
C ALA A 186 2.99 -5.11 -15.17
N THR A 187 2.53 -4.43 -16.23
CA THR A 187 1.34 -4.85 -17.00
C THR A 187 1.61 -6.15 -17.74
N ALA A 188 0.55 -6.83 -18.18
CA ALA A 188 0.67 -8.05 -18.97
C ALA A 188 1.54 -7.86 -20.23
N ALA A 189 1.46 -6.70 -20.88
CA ALA A 189 2.33 -6.37 -22.02
C ALA A 189 3.81 -6.31 -21.61
N THR A 190 4.14 -5.67 -20.49
CA THR A 190 5.49 -5.60 -19.94
C THR A 190 6.02 -6.99 -19.56
N ILE A 191 5.20 -7.78 -18.87
CA ILE A 191 5.56 -9.16 -18.46
C ILE A 191 5.83 -10.01 -19.71
N ARG A 192 4.90 -10.03 -20.67
CA ARG A 192 5.00 -10.85 -21.88
C ARG A 192 6.25 -10.53 -22.69
N THR A 193 6.56 -9.24 -22.85
CA THR A 193 7.73 -8.79 -23.62
C THR A 193 9.05 -9.09 -22.89
N ALA A 194 9.03 -9.15 -21.56
CA ALA A 194 10.20 -9.52 -20.76
C ALA A 194 10.48 -11.04 -20.79
N CYS A 195 9.45 -11.88 -20.92
CA CYS A 195 9.54 -13.32 -21.15
C CYS A 195 9.94 -13.65 -22.61
N THR A 196 11.21 -13.41 -22.95
CA THR A 196 11.72 -13.64 -24.32
C THR A 196 11.77 -15.13 -24.67
N ASP A 197 11.17 -15.49 -25.79
CA ASP A 197 11.05 -16.85 -26.32
C ASP A 197 11.27 -16.85 -27.86
N GLU A 198 10.99 -17.96 -28.54
CA GLU A 198 11.09 -18.02 -30.01
C GLU A 198 10.02 -17.21 -30.74
N ILE A 199 8.89 -16.90 -30.10
CA ILE A 199 7.79 -16.14 -30.71
C ILE A 199 8.22 -14.69 -30.89
N LEU A 200 8.87 -14.10 -29.87
CA LEU A 200 9.37 -12.73 -29.92
C LEU A 200 10.63 -12.55 -30.77
N LYS A 201 11.31 -13.64 -31.14
CA LYS A 201 12.51 -13.61 -32.00
C LYS A 201 12.18 -13.60 -33.50
N LYS A 202 10.95 -13.95 -33.89
CA LYS A 202 10.48 -13.95 -35.27
C LYS A 202 9.93 -12.58 -35.68
#